data_AF-A0A503TFT4-F1
#
_entry.id   AF-A0A503TFT4-F1
#
_cell.length_a   1.000
_cell.length_b   1.000
_cell.length_c   1.000
_cell.angle_alpha   90.00
_cell.angle_beta   90.00
_cell.angle_gamma   90.00
#
_symmetry.space_group_name_H-M   'P 1'
#
loop_
_entity.id
_entity.type
_entity.pdbx_description
1 polymer ?
#
loop_
_entity_poly.entity_id
_entity_poly.type
_entity_poly.pdbx_seq_one_letter_code
_entity_poly.pdbx_strand_id
1 'polypeptide(L)'
;MRWNMMILASCLATTGCVGNSASERQDANIESSLQYDSVRCDQLLAQRNGLAQQYNLPTTAKPTFSNPAMGFGPFTPDMRSKAQRDSDKASGDIDAMNRSIDRRDCGKPDKQKKFALPG
;
A
#
# COMPACT_ATOMS: atom_id res chain seq x y z
N MET A 1 9.73 40.53 31.68
CA MET A 1 9.41 40.52 30.23
C MET A 1 10.37 39.69 29.35
N ARG A 2 11.26 38.82 29.89
CA ARG A 2 12.26 38.06 29.10
C ARG A 2 12.11 36.53 29.15
N TRP A 3 11.15 35.99 29.91
CA TRP A 3 10.99 34.54 30.09
C TRP A 3 10.06 33.90 29.03
N ASN A 4 9.01 34.60 28.60
CA ASN A 4 8.03 34.07 27.64
C ASN A 4 8.63 33.79 26.25
N MET A 5 9.81 34.32 25.95
CA MET A 5 10.49 34.12 24.67
C MET A 5 11.26 32.78 24.60
N MET A 6 11.60 32.16 25.74
CA MET A 6 12.26 30.84 25.74
C MET A 6 11.28 29.69 25.49
N ILE A 7 10.01 29.83 25.86
CA ILE A 7 9.01 28.76 25.69
C ILE A 7 8.63 28.59 24.21
N LEU A 8 8.61 29.67 23.43
CA LEU A 8 8.33 29.60 21.99
C LEU A 8 9.44 28.90 21.19
N ALA A 9 10.70 28.94 21.63
CA ALA A 9 11.82 28.32 20.93
C ALA A 9 11.85 26.79 21.08
N SER A 10 11.32 26.25 22.19
CA SER A 10 11.28 24.81 22.46
C SER A 10 10.25 24.02 21.65
N CYS A 11 9.24 24.67 21.05
CA CYS A 11 8.20 23.99 20.24
C CYS A 11 8.58 23.77 18.76
N LEU A 12 9.69 24.33 18.27
CA LEU A 12 10.13 24.15 16.88
C LEU A 12 10.97 22.88 16.65
N ALA A 13 11.34 22.16 17.72
CA ALA A 13 12.12 20.92 17.62
C ALA A 13 11.26 19.66 17.37
N THR A 14 9.93 19.76 17.40
CA THR A 14 9.03 18.59 17.25
C THR A 14 8.63 18.29 15.81
N THR A 15 9.17 18.99 14.80
CA THR A 15 8.88 18.69 13.37
C THR A 15 9.74 17.56 12.80
N GLY A 16 10.59 16.91 13.60
CA GLY A 16 11.52 15.86 13.16
C GLY A 16 10.96 14.43 13.06
N CYS A 17 9.71 14.18 13.46
CA CYS A 17 9.09 12.84 13.42
C CYS A 17 8.11 12.66 12.24
N VAL A 18 8.35 13.32 11.11
CA VAL A 18 7.58 13.03 9.88
C VAL A 18 8.35 11.96 9.11
N GLY A 19 8.00 10.69 9.35
CA GLY A 19 8.50 9.55 8.59
C GLY A 19 8.21 9.73 7.10
N ASN A 20 9.21 10.23 6.38
CA ASN A 20 9.17 10.55 4.95
C ASN A 20 10.21 9.76 4.17
N SER A 21 10.86 8.81 4.84
CA SER A 21 11.96 8.06 4.28
C SER A 21 11.49 7.13 3.16
N ALA A 22 12.40 6.80 2.25
CA ALA A 22 12.12 5.94 1.12
C ALA A 22 11.62 4.56 1.57
N SER A 23 12.19 4.00 2.65
CA SER A 23 11.78 2.70 3.18
C SER A 23 10.38 2.75 3.77
N GLU A 24 10.08 3.73 4.63
CA GLU A 24 8.74 3.87 5.23
C GLU A 24 7.65 4.04 4.16
N ARG A 25 7.94 4.81 3.10
CA ARG A 25 7.00 5.01 1.99
C ARG A 25 6.81 3.78 1.12
N GLN A 26 7.75 2.87 1.07
CA GLN A 26 7.61 1.63 0.32
C GLN A 26 6.89 0.57 1.14
N ASP A 27 7.17 0.49 2.44
CA ASP A 27 6.42 -0.34 3.37
C ASP A 27 4.95 0.07 3.43
N ALA A 28 4.65 1.36 3.33
CA ALA A 28 3.28 1.88 3.22
C ALA A 28 2.53 1.43 1.96
N ASN A 29 3.24 0.99 0.92
CA ASN A 29 2.61 0.39 -0.27
C ASN A 29 2.26 -1.09 -0.05
N ILE A 30 2.67 -1.70 1.07
CA ILE A 30 2.26 -3.06 1.44
C ILE A 30 0.89 -3.00 2.09
N GLU A 31 -0.13 -3.09 1.26
CA GLU A 31 -1.52 -3.03 1.72
C GLU A 31 -2.01 -4.36 2.25
N SER A 32 -2.94 -4.34 3.22
CA SER A 32 -3.50 -5.57 3.79
C SER A 32 -4.54 -6.20 2.87
N SER A 33 -4.41 -7.50 2.61
CA SER A 33 -5.43 -8.22 1.80
C SER A 33 -6.79 -8.35 2.51
N LEU A 34 -6.83 -8.21 3.84
CA LEU A 34 -8.05 -8.41 4.63
C LEU A 34 -9.14 -7.37 4.30
N GLN A 35 -8.73 -6.16 3.92
CA GLN A 35 -9.67 -5.10 3.54
C GLN A 35 -10.48 -5.48 2.29
N TYR A 36 -9.98 -6.40 1.46
CA TYR A 36 -10.62 -6.85 0.24
C TYR A 36 -11.45 -8.12 0.42
N ASP A 37 -11.42 -8.77 1.58
CA ASP A 37 -12.17 -10.01 1.82
C ASP A 37 -13.68 -9.81 1.86
N SER A 38 -14.13 -8.63 2.25
CA SER A 38 -15.54 -8.25 2.28
C SER A 38 -16.08 -7.86 0.90
N VAL A 39 -15.19 -7.56 -0.07
CA VAL A 39 -15.58 -7.15 -1.42
C VAL A 39 -15.99 -8.38 -2.23
N ARG A 40 -17.13 -8.32 -2.91
CA ARG A 40 -17.63 -9.42 -3.77
C ARG A 40 -16.61 -9.78 -4.86
N CYS A 41 -16.45 -11.06 -5.17
CA CYS A 41 -15.40 -11.55 -6.07
C CYS A 41 -15.45 -10.93 -7.49
N ASP A 42 -16.65 -10.77 -8.05
CA ASP A 42 -16.88 -10.13 -9.35
C ASP A 42 -16.38 -8.68 -9.36
N GLN A 43 -16.77 -7.92 -8.33
CA GLN A 43 -16.34 -6.56 -8.13
C GLN A 43 -14.83 -6.45 -7.89
N LEU A 44 -14.25 -7.38 -7.11
CA LEU A 44 -12.83 -7.37 -6.83
C LEU A 44 -11.98 -7.64 -8.07
N LEU A 45 -12.39 -8.59 -8.91
CA LEU A 45 -11.73 -8.88 -10.19
C LEU A 45 -11.79 -7.67 -11.13
N ALA A 46 -12.95 -7.01 -11.22
CA ALA A 46 -13.13 -5.80 -12.03
C ALA A 46 -12.28 -4.63 -11.51
N GLN A 47 -12.27 -4.40 -10.19
CA GLN A 47 -11.47 -3.35 -9.55
C GLN A 47 -9.98 -3.55 -9.81
N ARG A 48 -9.44 -4.77 -9.60
CA ARG A 48 -8.04 -5.09 -9.89
C ARG A 48 -7.70 -4.84 -11.36
N ASN A 49 -8.54 -5.33 -12.28
CA ASN A 49 -8.28 -5.18 -13.72
C ASN A 49 -8.34 -3.71 -14.16
N GLY A 50 -9.29 -2.93 -13.64
CA GLY A 50 -9.39 -1.50 -13.92
C GLY A 50 -8.17 -0.74 -13.39
N LEU A 51 -7.71 -1.06 -12.18
CA LEU A 51 -6.52 -0.45 -11.58
C LEU A 51 -5.25 -0.79 -12.37
N ALA A 52 -5.10 -2.06 -12.77
CA ALA A 52 -4.01 -2.52 -13.61
C ALA A 52 -3.99 -1.77 -14.96
N GLN A 53 -5.14 -1.59 -15.61
CA GLN A 53 -5.24 -0.83 -16.86
C GLN A 53 -4.93 0.65 -16.67
N GLN A 54 -5.45 1.28 -15.61
CA GLN A 54 -5.26 2.70 -15.33
C GLN A 54 -3.77 3.07 -15.18
N TYR A 55 -3.00 2.21 -14.50
CA TYR A 55 -1.58 2.43 -14.25
C TYR A 55 -0.66 1.71 -15.24
N ASN A 56 -1.22 1.06 -16.27
CA ASN A 56 -0.50 0.23 -17.23
C ASN A 56 0.41 -0.82 -16.56
N LEU A 57 -0.12 -1.45 -15.51
CA LEU A 57 0.53 -2.48 -14.71
C LEU A 57 -0.02 -3.87 -15.07
N PRO A 58 0.77 -4.94 -14.87
CA PRO A 58 0.24 -6.29 -14.95
C PRO A 58 -0.77 -6.54 -13.81
N THR A 59 -1.76 -7.39 -14.05
CA THR A 59 -2.71 -7.81 -13.00
C THR A 59 -2.05 -8.61 -11.87
N THR A 60 -0.81 -9.07 -12.07
CA THR A 60 0.04 -9.76 -11.09
C THR A 60 1.13 -8.85 -10.52
N ALA A 61 0.99 -7.53 -10.67
CA ALA A 61 1.95 -6.56 -10.15
C ALA A 61 2.18 -6.76 -8.65
N LYS A 62 3.44 -6.58 -8.25
CA LYS A 62 3.88 -6.63 -6.86
C LYS A 62 4.56 -5.32 -6.49
N PRO A 63 4.41 -4.86 -5.24
CA PRO A 63 5.13 -3.70 -4.74
C PRO A 63 6.64 -3.93 -4.85
N THR A 64 7.33 -2.90 -5.33
CA THR A 64 8.79 -2.90 -5.47
C THR A 64 9.43 -2.17 -4.30
N PHE A 65 10.50 -2.74 -3.79
CA PHE A 65 11.34 -2.10 -2.78
C PHE A 65 12.62 -1.63 -3.44
N SER A 66 12.96 -0.36 -3.27
CA SER A 66 14.33 0.09 -3.49
C SER A 66 15.14 -0.31 -2.26
N ASN A 67 16.32 -0.88 -2.49
CA ASN A 67 17.28 -1.14 -1.43
C ASN A 67 18.27 0.04 -1.41
N PRO A 68 18.04 1.10 -0.60
CA PRO A 68 19.01 2.16 -0.45
C PRO A 68 20.29 1.53 0.08
N ALA A 69 21.38 1.70 -0.68
CA ALA A 69 22.67 1.12 -0.36
C ALA A 69 23.00 1.38 1.12
N MET A 70 23.30 0.30 1.86
CA MET A 70 23.84 0.32 3.22
C MET A 70 22.87 0.66 4.37
N GLY A 71 21.59 0.27 4.30
CA GLY A 71 20.71 0.32 5.48
C GLY A 71 20.28 1.73 5.92
N PHE A 72 20.60 2.74 5.12
CA PHE A 72 20.17 4.14 5.33
C PHE A 72 18.72 4.39 4.89
N GLY A 73 17.94 3.36 4.58
CA GLY A 73 16.57 3.52 4.09
C GLY A 73 15.67 4.41 4.93
N PRO A 74 15.70 4.32 6.28
CA PRO A 74 14.94 5.21 7.16
C PRO A 74 15.41 6.68 7.16
N PHE A 75 16.56 6.97 6.57
CA PHE A 75 17.17 8.31 6.54
C PHE A 75 17.29 8.89 5.13
N THR A 76 17.15 8.06 4.10
CA THR A 76 17.18 8.48 2.71
C THR A 76 15.81 9.03 2.30
N PRO A 77 15.72 10.27 1.79
CA PRO A 77 14.46 10.82 1.32
C PRO A 77 13.93 10.03 0.11
N ASP A 78 12.60 9.92 -0.01
CA ASP A 78 11.96 9.33 -1.18
C ASP A 78 12.12 10.24 -2.40
N MET A 79 13.06 9.90 -3.29
CA MET A 79 13.36 10.65 -4.52
C MET A 79 12.43 10.29 -5.69
N ARG A 80 11.46 9.40 -5.51
CA ARG A 80 10.54 8.97 -6.58
C ARG A 80 9.60 10.11 -6.98
N SER A 81 9.30 10.18 -8.28
CA SER A 81 8.28 11.10 -8.80
C SER A 81 6.89 10.77 -8.24
N LYS A 82 5.95 11.72 -8.30
CA LYS A 82 4.56 11.45 -7.90
C LYS A 82 3.95 10.30 -8.72
N ALA A 83 4.14 10.30 -10.03
CA ALA A 83 3.64 9.24 -10.91
C ALA A 83 4.18 7.86 -10.53
N GLN A 84 5.48 7.77 -10.20
CA GLN A 84 6.08 6.52 -9.73
C GLN A 84 5.47 6.06 -8.41
N ARG A 85 5.30 6.98 -7.44
CA ARG A 85 4.68 6.65 -6.15
C ARG A 85 3.24 6.17 -6.29
N ASP A 86 2.46 6.82 -7.15
CA ASP A 86 1.07 6.44 -7.39
C ASP A 86 1.00 5.06 -8.08
N SER A 87 1.91 4.77 -9.02
CA SER A 87 2.03 3.45 -9.66
C SER A 87 2.46 2.36 -8.67
N ASP A 88 3.46 2.64 -7.82
CA ASP A 88 3.91 1.70 -6.80
C ASP A 88 2.82 1.42 -5.77
N LYS A 89 2.02 2.42 -5.38
CA LYS A 89 0.84 2.21 -4.56
C LYS A 89 -0.18 1.30 -5.26
N ALA A 90 -0.48 1.57 -6.54
CA ALA A 90 -1.40 0.73 -7.31
C ALA A 90 -0.92 -0.73 -7.39
N SER A 91 0.39 -0.98 -7.53
CA SER A 91 0.94 -2.33 -7.48
C SER A 91 0.73 -3.03 -6.13
N GLY A 92 0.81 -2.27 -5.03
CA GLY A 92 0.52 -2.74 -3.68
C GLY A 92 -0.93 -3.15 -3.47
N ASP A 93 -1.84 -2.29 -3.94
CA ASP A 93 -3.29 -2.55 -3.94
C ASP A 93 -3.60 -3.81 -4.77
N ILE A 94 -3.03 -3.93 -5.99
CA ILE A 94 -3.19 -5.11 -6.86
C ILE A 94 -2.72 -6.39 -6.17
N ASP A 95 -1.55 -6.39 -5.54
CA ASP A 95 -1.02 -7.56 -4.81
C ASP A 95 -1.94 -7.93 -3.64
N ALA A 96 -2.42 -6.94 -2.89
CA ALA A 96 -3.36 -7.16 -1.79
C ALA A 96 -4.70 -7.75 -2.28
N MET A 97 -5.25 -7.25 -3.39
CA MET A 97 -6.44 -7.80 -4.02
C MET A 97 -6.21 -9.26 -4.48
N ASN A 98 -5.07 -9.54 -5.12
CA ASN A 98 -4.73 -10.89 -5.60
C ASN A 98 -4.65 -11.89 -4.45
N ARG A 99 -4.02 -11.53 -3.32
CA ARG A 99 -3.97 -12.42 -2.15
C ARG A 99 -5.36 -12.73 -1.59
N SER A 100 -6.31 -11.79 -1.65
CA SER A 100 -7.71 -12.05 -1.27
C SER A 100 -8.43 -12.92 -2.32
N ILE A 101 -8.21 -12.67 -3.61
CA ILE A 101 -8.73 -13.48 -4.72
C ILE A 101 -8.27 -14.94 -4.59
N ASP A 102 -6.98 -15.15 -4.36
CA ASP A 102 -6.37 -16.47 -4.24
C ASP A 102 -6.90 -17.21 -3.00
N ARG A 103 -6.96 -16.54 -1.85
CA ARG A 103 -7.49 -17.11 -0.60
C ARG A 103 -8.96 -17.50 -0.73
N ARG A 104 -9.76 -16.69 -1.42
CA ARG A 104 -11.21 -16.92 -1.59
C ARG A 104 -11.54 -17.73 -2.84
N ASP A 105 -10.52 -18.16 -3.60
CA ASP A 105 -10.67 -18.84 -4.89
C ASP A 105 -11.63 -18.10 -5.85
N CYS A 106 -11.60 -16.76 -5.82
CA CYS A 106 -12.45 -15.92 -6.67
C CYS A 106 -12.16 -16.23 -8.16
N GLY A 107 -13.20 -16.47 -8.95
CA GLY A 107 -13.08 -16.88 -10.36
C GLY A 107 -13.06 -18.40 -10.59
N LYS A 108 -13.11 -19.21 -9.53
CA LYS A 108 -13.33 -20.67 -9.62
C LYS A 108 -14.78 -21.01 -9.24
N PRO A 109 -15.68 -21.22 -10.21
CA PRO A 109 -17.11 -21.43 -9.94
C PRO A 109 -17.41 -22.66 -9.06
N ASP A 110 -16.55 -23.69 -9.11
CA ASP A 110 -16.79 -24.96 -8.40
C ASP A 110 -16.56 -24.89 -6.87
N LYS A 111 -15.81 -23.89 -6.39
CA LYS A 111 -15.51 -23.75 -4.96
C LYS A 111 -16.41 -22.76 -4.21
N GLN A 112 -17.02 -21.82 -4.92
CA GLN A 112 -17.95 -20.87 -4.30
C GLN A 112 -19.22 -21.56 -3.74
N LYS A 113 -19.60 -22.71 -4.29
CA LYS A 113 -20.72 -23.52 -3.77
C LYS A 113 -20.44 -24.17 -2.41
N LYS A 114 -19.16 -24.33 -1.99
CA LYS A 114 -18.81 -25.02 -0.73
C LYS A 114 -18.88 -24.13 0.51
N PHE A 115 -18.91 -22.81 0.34
CA PHE A 115 -19.05 -21.86 1.45
C PHE A 115 -20.50 -21.44 1.71
N ALA A 116 -21.45 -21.88 0.89
CA ALA A 116 -22.85 -21.86 1.28
C ALA A 116 -23.05 -22.96 2.33
N LEU A 117 -23.14 -22.54 3.59
CA LEU A 117 -23.46 -23.41 4.72
C LEU A 117 -24.62 -24.35 4.34
N PRO A 118 -24.53 -25.66 4.61
CA PRO A 118 -25.68 -26.53 4.48
C PRO A 118 -26.75 -26.04 5.47
N GLY A 119 -27.92 -25.66 4.93
CA GLY A 119 -29.14 -25.45 5.71
C GLY A 119 -29.78 -26.78 6.11
#